data_AF-A0A926S8K2-F1
#
_entry.id   AF-A0A926S8K2-F1
#
_cell.length_a   1.000
_cell.length_b   1.000
_cell.length_c   1.000
_cell.angle_alpha   90.00
_cell.angle_beta   90.00
_cell.angle_gamma   90.00
#
_symmetry.space_group_name_H-M   'P 1'
#
loop_
_entity.id
_entity.type
_entity.pdbx_description
1 polymer ?
#
loop_
_entity_poly.entity_id
_entity_poly.type
_entity_poly.pdbx_seq_one_letter_code
_entity_poly.pdbx_strand_id
1 'polypeptide(L)'
;MTHDIHSRETLETGLKLGQILSDSLARESFVADPAASLPEAGLSSDMTVYADTADTVHLVVPAGIDASRLAKGDDAYLEELGRQALGACLYEDLPK
;
A
#
# COMPACT_ATOMS: atom_id res chain seq x y z
N MET A 1 19.12 14.72 15.21
CA MET A 1 19.56 13.37 14.83
C MET A 1 18.45 12.75 14.00
N THR A 2 18.55 12.87 12.68
CA THR A 2 17.67 12.14 11.76
C THR A 2 18.00 10.66 11.92
N HIS A 3 17.10 9.92 12.55
CA HIS A 3 17.16 8.47 12.50
C HIS A 3 16.98 8.10 11.03
N ASP A 4 17.92 7.36 10.46
CA ASP A 4 17.73 6.76 9.15
C ASP A 4 16.73 5.62 9.34
N ILE A 5 15.44 5.94 9.15
CA ILE A 5 14.31 5.05 9.48
C ILE A 5 14.23 3.86 8.51
N HIS A 6 14.95 3.90 7.39
CA HIS A 6 14.88 2.89 6.35
C HIS A 6 16.23 2.22 6.15
N SER A 7 16.25 0.89 6.27
CA SER A 7 17.43 0.12 5.89
C SER A 7 17.71 0.29 4.39
N ARG A 8 18.98 0.18 3.96
CA ARG A 8 19.34 0.20 2.52
C ARG A 8 18.55 -0.83 1.71
N GLU A 9 18.25 -1.99 2.30
CA GLU A 9 17.47 -3.06 1.66
C GLU A 9 16.02 -2.64 1.42
N THR A 10 15.41 -1.91 2.36
CA THR A 10 14.05 -1.37 2.22
C THR A 10 13.98 -0.35 1.08
N LEU A 11 14.99 0.52 0.97
CA LEU A 11 15.07 1.50 -0.12
C LEU A 11 15.26 0.83 -1.48
N GLU A 12 16.08 -0.21 -1.56
CA GLU A 12 16.29 -0.98 -2.79
C GLU A 12 15.01 -1.71 -3.23
N THR A 13 14.28 -2.31 -2.27
CA THR A 13 12.99 -2.96 -2.52
C THR A 13 11.97 -1.96 -3.07
N GLY A 14 11.85 -0.79 -2.43
CA GLY A 14 10.96 0.28 -2.88
C GLY A 14 11.29 0.80 -4.27
N LEU A 15 12.60 0.93 -4.59
CA LEU A 15 13.05 1.33 -5.91
C LEU A 15 12.65 0.33 -7.00
N LYS A 16 12.89 -0.97 -6.78
CA LYS A 16 12.56 -2.02 -7.76
C LYS A 16 11.06 -2.12 -8.00
N LEU A 17 10.26 -2.05 -6.93
CA LEU A 17 8.80 -2.02 -7.06
C LEU A 17 8.34 -0.78 -7.83
N GLY A 18 8.91 0.39 -7.52
CA GLY A 18 8.64 1.63 -8.26
C GLY A 18 8.96 1.52 -9.75
N GLN A 19 10.04 0.83 -10.12
CA GLN A 19 10.40 0.56 -11.51
C GLN A 19 9.36 -0.32 -12.23
N ILE A 20 8.92 -1.41 -11.60
CA ILE A 20 7.86 -2.28 -12.12
C ILE A 20 6.57 -1.49 -12.36
N LEU A 21 6.19 -0.62 -11.42
CA LEU A 21 4.94 0.14 -11.51
C LEU A 21 4.99 1.31 -12.50
N SER A 22 6.19 1.80 -12.83
CA SER A 22 6.40 2.90 -13.78
C SER A 22 6.46 2.44 -15.24
N ASP A 23 6.77 1.17 -15.49
CA ASP A 23 6.74 0.56 -16.81
C ASP A 23 5.38 -0.09 -17.08
N SER A 24 4.74 0.26 -18.20
CA SER A 24 3.38 -0.20 -18.48
C SER A 24 3.26 -1.71 -18.69
N LEU A 25 4.25 -2.34 -19.35
CA LEU A 25 4.23 -3.78 -19.63
C LEU A 25 4.57 -4.59 -18.38
N ALA A 26 5.55 -4.13 -17.61
CA ALA A 26 5.89 -4.73 -16.32
C ALA A 26 4.72 -4.62 -15.34
N ARG A 27 4.03 -3.47 -15.30
CA ARG A 27 2.84 -3.27 -14.47
C ARG A 27 1.68 -4.18 -14.90
N GLU A 28 1.41 -4.31 -16.19
CA GLU A 28 0.37 -5.23 -16.69
C GLU A 28 0.68 -6.68 -16.29
N SER A 29 1.95 -7.08 -16.40
CA SER A 29 2.41 -8.41 -15.97
C SER A 29 2.26 -8.60 -14.47
N PHE A 30 2.64 -7.59 -13.68
CA PHE A 30 2.50 -7.58 -12.22
C PHE A 30 1.04 -7.67 -11.76
N VAL A 31 0.12 -6.99 -12.45
CA VAL A 31 -1.32 -7.07 -12.15
C VAL A 31 -1.89 -8.45 -12.51
N ALA A 32 -1.41 -9.06 -13.60
CA ALA A 32 -1.87 -10.38 -14.04
C ALA A 32 -1.37 -11.53 -13.15
N ASP A 33 -0.11 -11.47 -12.70
CA ASP A 33 0.50 -12.46 -11.82
C ASP A 33 1.52 -11.83 -10.86
N PRO A 34 1.05 -11.26 -9.73
CA PRO A 34 1.94 -10.66 -8.75
C PRO A 34 2.98 -11.64 -8.20
N ALA A 35 2.61 -12.92 -8.03
CA ALA A 35 3.49 -13.93 -7.44
C ALA A 35 4.73 -14.19 -8.30
N ALA A 36 4.61 -14.08 -9.62
CA ALA A 36 5.73 -14.20 -10.55
C ALA A 36 6.64 -12.96 -10.55
N SER A 37 6.08 -11.76 -10.37
CA SER A 37 6.82 -10.50 -10.47
C SER A 37 7.41 -9.99 -9.14
N LEU A 38 6.82 -10.33 -8.01
CA LEU A 38 7.29 -9.92 -6.67
C LEU A 38 8.77 -10.31 -6.38
N PRO A 39 9.25 -11.50 -6.76
CA PRO A 39 10.66 -11.87 -6.58
C PRO A 39 11.65 -10.92 -7.29
N GLU A 40 11.26 -10.27 -8.38
CA GLU A 40 12.10 -9.29 -9.08
C GLU A 40 12.39 -8.06 -8.21
N ALA A 41 11.46 -7.70 -7.32
CA ALA A 41 11.63 -6.65 -6.33
C ALA A 41 12.31 -7.12 -5.03
N GLY A 42 12.68 -8.40 -4.92
CA GLY A 42 13.19 -8.99 -3.67
C GLY A 42 12.11 -9.30 -2.64
N LEU A 43 10.85 -9.38 -3.06
CA LEU A 43 9.70 -9.69 -2.20
C LEU A 43 9.32 -11.17 -2.32
N SER A 44 8.63 -11.68 -1.30
CA SER A 44 8.14 -13.06 -1.30
C SER A 44 7.00 -13.24 -2.29
N SER A 45 6.98 -14.36 -3.02
CA SER A 45 5.93 -14.68 -4.00
C SER A 45 4.58 -15.02 -3.36
N ASP A 46 4.54 -15.31 -2.06
CA ASP A 46 3.31 -15.54 -1.29
C ASP A 46 2.71 -14.25 -0.72
N MET A 47 3.37 -13.10 -0.92
CA MET A 47 2.87 -11.83 -0.43
C MET A 47 1.61 -11.43 -1.19
N THR A 48 0.54 -11.13 -0.45
CA THR A 48 -0.69 -10.60 -1.04
C THR A 48 -0.56 -9.11 -1.27
N VAL A 49 -0.85 -8.67 -2.49
CA VAL A 49 -0.85 -7.26 -2.88
C VAL A 49 -2.29 -6.80 -3.07
N TYR A 50 -2.65 -5.72 -2.39
CA TYR A 50 -3.94 -5.06 -2.55
C TYR A 50 -3.71 -3.74 -3.28
N ALA A 51 -4.33 -3.59 -4.46
CA ALA A 51 -4.21 -2.38 -5.26
C ALA A 51 -5.34 -1.41 -4.91
N ASP A 52 -4.96 -0.20 -4.54
CA ASP A 52 -5.90 0.90 -4.34
C ASP A 52 -6.52 1.33 -5.68
N THR A 53 -7.73 1.85 -5.61
CA THR A 53 -8.43 2.44 -6.75
C THR A 53 -8.77 3.90 -6.44
N ALA A 54 -9.38 4.60 -7.40
CA ALA A 54 -9.86 5.96 -7.16
C ALA A 54 -10.88 6.05 -6.00
N ASP A 55 -11.61 4.97 -5.75
CA ASP A 55 -12.71 4.93 -4.78
C ASP A 55 -12.39 4.03 -3.57
N THR A 56 -11.20 3.44 -3.50
CA THR A 56 -10.87 2.45 -2.46
C THR A 56 -9.41 2.52 -2.05
N VAL A 57 -9.19 2.52 -0.73
CA VAL A 57 -7.87 2.39 -0.11
C VAL A 57 -7.82 1.12 0.75
N HIS A 58 -6.72 0.39 0.67
CA HIS A 58 -6.47 -0.81 1.46
C HIS A 58 -5.48 -0.52 2.57
N LEU A 59 -5.89 -0.78 3.81
CA LEU A 59 -5.06 -0.57 4.99
C LEU A 59 -4.74 -1.91 5.64
N VAL A 60 -3.44 -2.17 5.83
CA VAL A 60 -2.96 -3.35 6.54
C VAL A 60 -2.79 -2.99 8.02
N VAL A 61 -3.71 -3.45 8.84
CA VAL A 61 -3.68 -3.22 10.29
C VAL A 61 -3.22 -4.50 11.00
N PRO A 62 -2.17 -4.44 11.85
CA PRO A 62 -1.76 -5.59 12.64
C PRO A 62 -2.90 -6.07 13.55
N ALA A 63 -3.22 -7.37 13.47
CA ALA A 63 -4.39 -7.96 14.13
C ALA A 63 -4.46 -7.67 15.64
N GLY A 64 -3.33 -7.47 16.32
CA GLY A 64 -3.30 -7.22 17.77
C GLY A 64 -3.57 -5.78 18.19
N ILE A 65 -3.37 -4.78 17.32
CA ILE A 65 -3.39 -3.37 17.73
C ILE A 65 -4.84 -2.88 17.85
N ASP A 66 -5.68 -3.19 16.86
CA ASP A 66 -7.03 -2.62 16.76
C ASP A 66 -8.15 -3.68 16.70
N ALA A 67 -7.84 -4.94 17.06
CA ALA A 67 -8.80 -6.06 17.03
C ALA A 67 -10.16 -5.74 17.65
N SER A 68 -10.18 -5.06 18.80
CA SER A 68 -11.42 -4.78 19.53
C SER A 68 -12.33 -3.75 18.85
N ARG A 69 -11.77 -2.85 18.04
CA ARG A 69 -12.51 -1.85 17.26
C ARG A 69 -12.95 -2.41 15.92
N LEU A 70 -12.05 -3.13 15.24
CA LEU A 70 -12.33 -3.82 13.99
C LEU A 70 -13.42 -4.90 14.16
N ALA A 71 -13.37 -5.71 15.22
CA ALA A 71 -14.35 -6.76 15.48
C ALA A 71 -15.78 -6.24 15.78
N LYS A 72 -15.90 -4.96 16.14
CA LYS A 72 -17.20 -4.33 16.41
C LYS A 72 -17.79 -3.63 15.18
N GLY A 73 -17.08 -3.60 14.05
CA GLY A 73 -17.52 -2.83 12.88
C GLY A 73 -17.70 -1.36 13.22
N ASP A 74 -16.75 -0.78 13.95
CA ASP A 74 -16.81 0.62 14.35
C ASP A 74 -16.56 1.54 13.14
N ASP A 75 -17.64 1.87 12.42
CA ASP A 75 -17.60 2.66 11.18
C ASP A 75 -16.92 4.02 11.38
N ALA A 76 -17.12 4.67 12.52
CA ALA A 76 -16.50 5.96 12.82
C ALA A 76 -14.98 5.83 12.97
N TYR A 77 -14.52 4.75 13.60
CA TYR A 77 -13.09 4.46 13.68
C TYR A 77 -12.49 4.11 12.30
N LEU A 78 -13.19 3.33 11.48
CA LEU A 78 -12.75 3.00 10.12
C LEU A 78 -12.69 4.24 9.22
N GLU A 79 -13.66 5.15 9.33
CA GLU A 79 -13.67 6.43 8.62
C GLU A 79 -12.47 7.31 9.03
N GLU A 80 -12.21 7.43 10.34
CA GLU A 80 -11.07 8.19 10.83
C GLU A 80 -9.74 7.58 10.39
N LEU A 81 -9.60 6.26 10.43
CA LEU A 81 -8.41 5.55 9.95
C LEU A 81 -8.18 5.80 8.45
N GLY A 82 -9.24 5.69 7.63
CA GLY A 82 -9.20 6.00 6.20
C GLY A 82 -8.80 7.45 5.95
N ARG A 83 -9.39 8.40 6.69
CA ARG A 83 -9.07 9.83 6.60
C ARG A 83 -7.61 10.12 6.93
N GLN A 84 -7.06 9.49 7.97
CA GLN A 84 -5.65 9.63 8.33
C GLN A 84 -4.74 9.01 7.27
N ALA A 85 -5.11 7.87 6.69
CA ALA A 85 -4.32 7.20 5.66
C ALA A 85 -4.27 7.98 4.34
N LEU A 86 -5.37 8.61 3.94
CA LEU A 86 -5.39 9.56 2.82
C LEU A 86 -4.61 10.85 3.13
N GLY A 87 -4.28 11.10 4.40
CA GLY A 87 -3.55 12.28 4.84
C GLY A 87 -4.24 13.58 4.45
N ALA A 88 -3.45 14.59 4.09
CA ALA A 88 -3.93 15.84 3.51
C ALA A 88 -4.05 15.75 1.98
N CYS A 89 -4.57 14.65 1.42
CA CYS A 89 -5.05 14.61 0.04
C CYS A 89 -6.24 15.57 -0.13
N LEU A 90 -5.94 16.86 -0.04
CA LEU A 90 -6.73 17.94 -0.58
C LEU A 90 -6.53 17.83 -2.09
N TYR A 91 -7.52 17.26 -2.78
CA TYR A 91 -7.65 17.51 -4.21
C TYR A 91 -7.79 19.02 -4.38
N GLU A 92 -6.76 19.72 -4.86
CA GLU A 92 -6.92 21.12 -5.30
C GLU A 92 -7.88 21.18 -6.50
N ASP A 93 -7.95 20.11 -7.29
CA ASP A 93 -8.89 19.93 -8.39
C ASP A 93 -9.94 18.87 -8.07
N LEU A 94 -11.15 19.32 -7.76
CA LEU A 94 -12.34 18.48 -7.76
C LEU A 94 -12.76 18.15 -9.20
N PRO A 95 -13.17 16.91 -9.51
CA PRO A 95 -13.73 16.59 -10.82
C PRO A 95 -14.97 17.44 -11.08
N LYS A 96 -15.08 17.96 -12.31
CA LYS A 96 -16.23 18.73 -12.80
C LYS A 96 -17.39 17.83 -13.20
#